data_AF-A0A5B0P5V5-F1
#
_entry.id   AF-A0A5B0P5V5-F1
#
_cell.length_a   1.000
_cell.length_b   1.000
_cell.length_c   1.000
_cell.angle_alpha   90.00
_cell.angle_beta   90.00
_cell.angle_gamma   90.00
#
_symmetry.space_group_name_H-M   'P 1'
#
loop_
_entity.id
_entity.type
_entity.pdbx_description
1 polymer ?
#
loop_
_entity_poly.entity_id
_entity_poly.type
_entity_poly.pdbx_seq_one_letter_code
_entity_poly.pdbx_strand_id
1 'polypeptide(L)' 'MVSHRSGETEDTTIADITVGLGVGQIKTGAPARSERVAKYNALLRISDEITQSGQSVVYASDKGLSVGTTAPALLK' A
#
# COMPACT_ATOMS: atom_id res chain seq x y z
N MET A 1 1.10 -5.19 -8.35
CA MET A 1 0.32 -5.50 -7.14
C MET A 1 1.15 -6.41 -6.24
N VAL A 2 1.33 -6.05 -4.97
CA VAL A 2 1.91 -6.90 -3.92
C VAL A 2 0.78 -7.57 -3.15
N SER A 3 0.94 -8.82 -2.69
CA SER A 3 -0.13 -9.55 -2.01
C SER A 3 0.33 -10.35 -0.80
N HIS A 4 -0.55 -10.46 0.19
CA HIS A 4 -0.41 -11.37 1.33
C HIS A 4 -0.45 -12.85 0.92
N ARG A 5 -0.20 -13.75 1.88
CA ARG A 5 -0.50 -15.19 1.74
C ARG A 5 -1.64 -15.64 2.67
N SER A 6 -2.15 -16.85 2.46
CA SER A 6 -3.27 -17.39 3.26
C SER A 6 -2.91 -17.55 4.75
N GLY A 7 -1.70 -18.02 5.06
CA GLY A 7 -1.10 -17.94 6.40
C GLY A 7 -0.18 -16.72 6.48
N GLU A 8 -0.52 -15.75 7.31
CA GLU A 8 0.26 -14.52 7.53
C GLU A 8 0.61 -14.35 9.00
N THR A 9 1.60 -13.50 9.26
CA THR A 9 2.04 -13.09 10.60
C THR A 9 1.74 -11.60 10.82
N GLU A 10 2.09 -11.01 11.97
CA GLU A 10 2.04 -9.55 12.13
C GLU A 10 3.06 -8.78 11.28
N ASP A 11 3.97 -9.45 10.57
CA ASP A 11 4.98 -8.79 9.72
C ASP A 11 4.32 -7.84 8.70
N THR A 12 4.84 -6.64 8.56
CA THR A 12 4.26 -5.61 7.68
C THR A 12 5.12 -5.29 6.47
N THR A 13 6.16 -6.07 6.19
CA THR A 13 7.16 -5.79 5.14
C THR A 13 6.54 -5.53 3.77
N ILE A 14 5.42 -6.21 3.47
CA ILE A 14 4.71 -6.02 2.19
C ILE A 14 4.10 -4.62 2.01
N ALA A 15 3.82 -3.89 3.10
CA ALA A 15 3.39 -2.49 3.05
C ALA A 15 4.54 -1.58 2.60
N ASP A 16 5.72 -1.74 3.22
CA ASP A 16 6.93 -1.01 2.85
C ASP A 16 7.37 -1.30 1.41
N ILE A 17 7.34 -2.58 0.98
CA ILE A 17 7.63 -2.96 -0.40
C ILE A 17 6.64 -2.28 -1.37
N THR A 18 5.37 -2.19 -1.01
CA THR A 18 4.35 -1.56 -1.87
C THR A 18 4.64 -0.07 -2.08
N VAL A 19 4.97 0.65 -1.01
CA VAL A 19 5.24 2.09 -1.07
C VAL A 19 6.62 2.37 -1.67
N GLY A 20 7.66 1.70 -1.18
CA GLY A 20 9.04 1.93 -1.60
C GLY A 20 9.32 1.62 -3.07
N LEU A 21 8.57 0.67 -3.67
CA LEU A 21 8.67 0.37 -5.10
C LEU A 21 7.60 1.09 -5.95
N GLY A 22 6.75 1.94 -5.36
CA GLY A 22 5.69 2.64 -6.09
C GLY A 22 4.70 1.70 -6.78
N VAL A 23 4.39 0.54 -6.18
CA VAL A 23 3.58 -0.52 -6.81
C VAL A 23 2.14 -0.09 -7.08
N GLY A 24 1.63 0.85 -6.27
CA GLY A 24 0.29 1.44 -6.39
C GLY A 24 -0.89 0.56 -5.94
N GLN A 25 -0.69 -0.75 -5.78
CA GLN A 25 -1.74 -1.67 -5.33
C GLN A 25 -1.21 -2.74 -4.39
N ILE A 26 -1.94 -2.96 -3.29
CA ILE A 26 -1.70 -4.01 -2.31
C ILE A 26 -2.96 -4.84 -2.07
N LYS A 27 -2.80 -6.16 -2.00
CA LYS A 27 -3.87 -7.12 -1.66
C LYS A 27 -3.52 -7.80 -0.35
N THR A 28 -3.99 -7.23 0.77
CA THR A 28 -3.65 -7.72 2.12
C THR A 28 -4.84 -8.30 2.92
N GLY A 29 -5.97 -8.56 2.25
CA GLY A 29 -7.12 -9.28 2.82
C GLY A 29 -8.28 -8.36 3.20
N ALA A 30 -9.19 -8.86 4.03
CA ALA A 30 -10.24 -8.03 4.61
C ALA A 30 -9.68 -7.20 5.78
N PRO A 31 -10.31 -6.08 6.16
CA PRO A 31 -9.97 -5.31 7.36
C PRO A 31 -10.45 -6.04 8.64
N ALA A 32 -10.02 -7.29 8.79
CA ALA A 32 -10.36 -8.19 9.88
C ALA A 32 -9.20 -9.17 10.10
N ARG A 33 -9.03 -9.58 11.36
CA ARG A 33 -7.89 -10.35 11.87
C ARG A 33 -6.58 -9.55 11.88
N SER A 34 -5.86 -9.63 12.99
CA SER A 34 -4.73 -8.75 13.29
C SER A 34 -3.59 -8.86 12.27
N GLU A 35 -3.33 -10.05 11.73
CA GLU A 35 -2.27 -10.25 10.74
C GLU A 35 -2.53 -9.52 9.42
N ARG A 36 -3.78 -9.12 9.15
CA ARG A 36 -4.19 -8.31 7.98
C ARG A 36 -4.20 -6.83 8.32
N VAL A 37 -4.83 -6.50 9.45
CA VAL A 37 -4.94 -5.13 9.96
C VAL A 37 -3.57 -4.51 10.23
N ALA A 38 -2.59 -5.29 10.68
CA ALA A 38 -1.22 -4.83 10.88
C ALA A 38 -0.63 -4.16 9.63
N LYS A 39 -0.87 -4.72 8.43
CA LYS A 39 -0.40 -4.13 7.17
C LYS A 39 -1.12 -2.82 6.83
N TYR A 40 -2.43 -2.73 7.09
CA TYR A 40 -3.15 -1.46 6.91
C TYR A 40 -2.65 -0.37 7.87
N ASN A 41 -2.42 -0.73 9.13
CA ASN A 41 -1.86 0.20 10.12
C ASN A 41 -0.42 0.61 9.78
N ALA A 42 0.36 -0.26 9.12
CA ALA A 42 1.66 0.13 8.58
C ALA A 42 1.53 1.16 7.46
N LEU A 43 0.58 1.00 6.54
CA LEU A 43 0.33 2.01 5.49
C LEU A 43 -0.05 3.38 6.08
N LEU A 44 -0.85 3.40 7.15
CA LEU A 44 -1.19 4.63 7.87
C LEU A 44 0.06 5.27 8.51
N ARG A 45 0.89 4.47 9.19
CA ARG A 45 2.16 4.97 9.77
C ARG A 45 3.10 5.52 8.69
N ILE A 46 3.25 4.82 7.57
CA ILE A 46 4.07 5.29 6.44
C ILE A 46 3.51 6.61 5.89
N SER A 47 2.19 6.76 5.75
CA SER A 47 1.62 8.04 5.32
C SER A 47 1.85 9.17 6.32
N ASP A 48 1.79 8.87 7.61
CA ASP A 48 2.08 9.84 8.67
C ASP A 48 3.56 10.26 8.66
N GLU A 49 4.48 9.31 8.49
CA GLU A 49 5.92 9.55 8.39
C GLU A 49 6.28 10.44 7.19
N ILE A 50 5.69 10.18 6.01
CA ILE A 50 5.87 11.02 4.80
C ILE A 50 5.33 12.43 5.04
N THR A 51 4.19 12.55 5.71
CA THR A 51 3.62 13.86 6.05
C THR A 51 4.54 14.62 7.01
N GLN A 52 5.08 13.93 8.02
CA GLN A 52 6.01 14.51 9.00
C GLN A 52 7.37 14.91 8.38
N SER A 53 7.81 14.23 7.32
CA SER A 53 9.02 14.62 6.57
C SER A 53 8.83 15.87 5.70
N GLY A 54 7.61 16.42 5.64
CA GLY A 54 7.26 17.58 4.83
C GLY A 54 6.99 17.24 3.36
N GLN A 55 6.87 15.94 3.03
CA GLN A 55 6.55 15.48 1.68
C GLN A 55 5.04 15.29 1.51
N SER A 56 4.57 15.39 0.25
CA SER A 56 3.18 15.12 -0.07
C SER A 56 2.94 13.61 -0.20
N VAL A 57 1.95 13.10 0.53
CA VAL A 57 1.46 11.72 0.35
C VAL A 57 0.65 11.66 -0.95
N VAL A 58 0.97 10.69 -1.80
CA VAL A 58 0.23 10.44 -3.05
C VAL A 58 -0.49 9.10 -2.95
N TYR A 59 -1.80 9.10 -3.17
CA TYR A 59 -2.57 7.87 -3.22
C TYR A 59 -2.69 7.40 -4.67
N ALA A 60 -2.42 6.11 -4.90
CA ALA A 60 -2.44 5.54 -6.25
C ALA A 60 -3.80 5.69 -6.95
N SER A 61 -4.88 5.85 -6.19
CA SER A 61 -6.23 6.10 -6.70
C SER A 61 -6.47 7.50 -7.24
N ASP A 62 -5.64 8.49 -6.93
CA ASP A 62 -5.89 9.89 -7.28
C ASP A 62 -5.96 10.11 -8.81
N LYS A 63 -5.31 9.23 -9.57
CA LYS A 63 -5.37 9.19 -11.05
C LYS A 63 -6.15 7.99 -11.60
N GLY A 64 -6.92 7.30 -10.73
CA GLY A 64 -7.64 6.07 -11.01
C GLY A 64 -6.78 4.80 -10.91
N LEU A 65 -7.41 3.67 -10.53
CA LEU A 65 -6.73 2.36 -10.46
C LEU A 65 -6.62 1.66 -11.83
N SER A 66 -7.46 2.05 -12.79
CA SER A 66 -7.50 1.51 -14.16
C SER A 66 -8.42 2.39 -15.02
N VAL A 67 -7.87 3.19 -15.92
CA VAL A 67 -8.65 3.78 -17.01
C VAL A 67 -8.32 3.00 -18.28
N GLY A 68 -9.21 2.09 -18.69
CA GLY A 68 -9.05 1.31 -19.92
C GLY A 68 -8.03 0.17 -19.85
N THR A 69 -7.48 -0.23 -21.00
CA THR A 69 -6.49 -1.32 -21.15
C THR A 69 -5.05 -0.86 -20.90
N THR A 70 -4.85 0.43 -20.62
CA THR A 70 -3.53 1.02 -20.42
C THR A 70 -3.19 0.99 -18.94
N ALA A 71 -2.02 0.43 -18.60
CA ALA A 71 -1.54 0.43 -17.23
C ALA A 71 -1.39 1.88 -16.72
N PRO A 72 -1.83 2.20 -15.49
CA PRO A 72 -1.64 3.53 -14.92
C PRO A 72 -0.14 3.86 -14.88
N ALA A 73 0.17 5.13 -15.11
CA ALA A 73 1.56 5.60 -15.01
C ALA A 73 2.06 5.32 -13.60
N LEU A 74 3.17 4.56 -13.49
CA LEU A 74 3.86 4.38 -12.22
C LEU A 74 4.22 5.76 -11.68
N LEU A 75 3.91 6.00 -10.40
CA LEU A 75 4.33 7.21 -9.70
C LEU A 75 5.86 7.21 -9.70
N LYS A 76 6.45 8.04 -10.58
CA LYS A 76 7.88 8.36 -10.60
C LYS A 76 8.12 9.63 -9.81
#